data_AF-A0A6G0YFE5-F1
#
_entry.id   AF-A0A6G0YFE5-F1
#
_cell.length_a   1.000
_cell.length_b   1.000
_cell.length_c   1.000
_cell.angle_alpha   90.00
_cell.angle_beta   90.00
_cell.angle_gamma   90.00
#
_symmetry.space_group_name_H-M   'P 1'
#
loop_
_entity.id
_entity.type
_entity.pdbx_description
1 polymer ?
#
loop_
_entity_poly.entity_id
_entity_poly.type
_entity_poly.pdbx_seq_one_letter_code
_entity_poly.pdbx_strand_id
1 'polypeptide(L)'
;MVDFEQALFGTIADVFKDVQIRGCFFHFGQCIWRKIQCTPEVREKYVSNANFALNLMSQRFFVENEELLLPLTDYFEDTWIGRPNRRRTRRPPTFSLALWNQYDATLADLPKTINSVEDWHRVFSSLLDASHPTIW
;
A
#
# COMPACT_ATOMS: atom_id res chain seq x y z
N MET A 1 -13.49 -0.95 0.37
CA MET A 1 -12.02 -0.90 0.18
C MET A 1 -11.50 0.30 0.93
N VAL A 2 -10.36 0.20 1.60
CA VAL A 2 -9.95 1.19 2.60
C VAL A 2 -8.45 1.48 2.56
N ASP A 3 -8.07 2.54 3.24
CA ASP A 3 -6.69 2.95 3.45
C ASP A 3 -6.03 2.07 4.51
N PHE A 4 -4.69 2.03 4.49
CA PHE A 4 -3.92 1.19 5.41
C PHE A 4 -3.75 1.85 6.77
N GLU A 5 -4.84 1.89 7.53
CA GLU A 5 -4.90 2.45 8.89
C GLU A 5 -5.47 1.43 9.86
N GLN A 6 -4.69 1.04 10.88
CA GLN A 6 -5.10 0.02 11.85
C GLN A 6 -6.42 0.35 12.57
N ALA A 7 -6.61 1.61 12.95
CA ALA A 7 -7.83 2.06 13.62
C ALA A 7 -9.07 1.84 12.74
N LEU A 8 -8.97 2.17 11.44
CA LEU A 8 -10.07 2.02 10.50
C LEU A 8 -10.48 0.54 10.33
N PHE A 9 -9.51 -0.37 10.23
CA PHE A 9 -9.80 -1.81 10.17
C PHE A 9 -10.52 -2.30 11.43
N GLY A 10 -10.08 -1.85 12.61
CA GLY A 10 -10.70 -2.18 13.89
C GLY A 10 -12.15 -1.71 13.96
N THR A 11 -12.40 -0.44 13.61
CA THR A 11 -13.75 0.13 13.63
C THR A 11 -14.69 -0.56 12.65
N ILE A 12 -14.25 -0.85 11.43
CA ILE A 12 -15.10 -1.51 10.43
C ILE A 12 -15.46 -2.92 10.86
N ALA A 13 -14.50 -3.70 11.36
CA ALA A 13 -14.76 -5.05 11.86
C ALA A 13 -15.66 -5.05 13.11
N ASP A 14 -15.65 -3.96 13.89
CA ASP A 14 -16.53 -3.82 15.03
C ASP A 14 -17.97 -3.48 14.62
N VAL A 15 -18.16 -2.53 13.69
CA VAL A 15 -19.48 -2.05 13.27
C VAL A 15 -20.14 -3.00 12.28
N PHE A 16 -19.40 -3.49 11.30
CA PHE A 16 -19.92 -4.34 10.22
C PHE A 16 -19.41 -5.76 10.39
N LYS A 17 -20.27 -6.65 10.88
CA LYS A 17 -19.95 -8.08 11.00
C LYS A 17 -20.01 -8.73 9.61
N ASP A 18 -19.14 -9.72 9.40
CA ASP A 18 -19.07 -10.56 8.19
C ASP A 18 -18.73 -9.84 6.87
N VAL A 19 -18.14 -8.64 6.94
CA VAL A 19 -17.64 -7.95 5.73
C VAL A 19 -16.20 -8.33 5.41
N GLN A 20 -15.91 -8.56 4.13
CA GLN A 20 -14.54 -8.70 3.66
C GLN A 20 -13.91 -7.32 3.48
N ILE A 21 -13.00 -6.96 4.39
CA ILE A 21 -12.23 -5.73 4.26
C ILE A 21 -11.07 -5.96 3.29
N ARG A 22 -10.93 -5.05 2.31
CA ARG A 22 -9.86 -5.05 1.31
C ARG A 22 -9.16 -3.71 1.33
N GLY A 23 -7.84 -3.70 1.31
CA GLY A 23 -7.01 -2.51 1.15
C GLY A 23 -7.01 -2.03 -0.30
N CYS A 24 -6.88 -0.71 -0.47
CA CYS A 24 -6.82 -0.08 -1.79
C CYS A 24 -5.46 -0.32 -2.46
N PHE A 25 -5.45 -0.86 -3.68
CA PHE A 25 -4.20 -1.12 -4.41
C PHE A 25 -3.42 0.16 -4.71
N PHE A 26 -4.12 1.25 -5.01
CA PHE A 26 -3.50 2.56 -5.20
C PHE A 26 -2.79 3.02 -3.93
N HIS A 27 -3.45 2.95 -2.78
CA HIS A 27 -2.85 3.35 -1.50
C HIS A 27 -1.73 2.41 -1.03
N PHE A 28 -1.81 1.13 -1.35
CA PHE A 28 -0.69 0.20 -1.16
C PHE A 28 0.54 0.68 -1.94
N GLY A 29 0.38 1.00 -3.23
CA GLY A 29 1.44 1.57 -4.06
C GLY A 29 1.99 2.88 -3.50
N GLN A 30 1.12 3.77 -3.03
CA GLN A 30 1.53 5.03 -2.38
C GLN A 30 2.39 4.80 -1.13
N CYS A 31 2.05 3.82 -0.30
CA CYS A 31 2.85 3.47 0.88
C CYS A 31 4.27 3.02 0.51
N ILE A 32 4.41 2.16 -0.49
CA ILE A 32 5.72 1.71 -1.00
C ILE A 32 6.49 2.91 -1.60
N TRP A 33 5.81 3.71 -2.42
CA TRP A 33 6.40 4.86 -3.09
C TRP A 33 6.99 5.88 -2.09
N ARG A 34 6.26 6.20 -1.01
CA ARG A 34 6.76 7.08 0.05
C ARG A 34 8.07 6.57 0.67
N LYS A 35 8.26 5.25 0.76
CA LYS A 35 9.50 4.66 1.28
C LYS A 35 10.63 4.67 0.27
N ILE A 36 10.34 4.44 -1.01
CA ILE A 36 11.32 4.64 -2.10
C ILE A 36 11.82 6.08 -2.11
N GLN A 37 10.95 7.06 -1.87
CA GLN A 37 11.32 8.47 -1.82
C GLN A 37 12.30 8.83 -0.69
N CYS A 38 12.39 8.01 0.37
CA CYS A 38 13.36 8.20 1.45
C CYS A 38 14.80 7.82 1.05
N THR A 39 15.00 7.17 -0.09
CA THR A 39 16.33 6.78 -0.60
C THR A 39 16.57 7.45 -1.95
N PRO A 40 17.23 8.62 -2.00
CA PRO A 40 17.37 9.44 -3.22
C PRO A 40 17.93 8.69 -4.43
N GLU A 41 18.94 7.85 -4.22
CA GLU A 41 19.63 7.07 -5.26
C GLU A 41 18.69 6.03 -5.89
N VAL A 42 17.83 5.43 -5.06
CA VAL A 42 16.82 4.47 -5.53
C VAL A 42 15.70 5.21 -6.24
N ARG A 43 15.22 6.31 -5.67
CA ARG A 43 14.17 7.16 -6.26
C ARG A 43 14.55 7.64 -7.66
N GLU A 44 15.75 8.18 -7.83
CA GLU A 44 16.20 8.73 -9.12
C GLU A 44 16.17 7.67 -10.22
N LYS A 45 16.70 6.48 -9.93
CA LYS A 45 16.71 5.36 -10.87
C LYS A 45 15.33 4.77 -11.11
N TYR A 46 14.49 4.70 -10.07
CA TYR A 46 13.12 4.20 -10.15
C TYR A 46 12.27 5.05 -11.11
N VAL A 47 12.44 6.38 -11.08
CA VAL A 47 11.70 7.30 -11.96
C VAL A 47 12.27 7.33 -13.38
N SER A 48 13.59 7.29 -13.51
CA SER A 48 14.26 7.47 -14.81
C SER A 48 14.33 6.21 -15.67
N ASN A 49 14.13 5.02 -15.09
CA ASN A 49 14.30 3.76 -15.81
C ASN A 49 13.21 2.74 -15.46
N ALA A 50 12.28 2.51 -16.40
CA ALA A 50 11.17 1.57 -16.23
C ALA A 50 11.63 0.11 -16.02
N ASN A 51 12.71 -0.32 -16.69
CA ASN A 51 13.27 -1.66 -16.50
C ASN A 51 13.88 -1.82 -15.11
N PHE A 52 14.48 -0.75 -14.59
CA PHE A 52 14.97 -0.71 -13.21
C PHE A 52 13.82 -0.79 -12.22
N ALA A 53 12.73 -0.04 -12.43
CA ALA A 53 11.54 -0.10 -11.57
C ALA A 53 10.89 -1.49 -11.56
N LEU A 54 10.80 -2.15 -12.72
CA LEU A 54 10.20 -3.48 -12.84
C LEU A 54 11.03 -4.57 -12.17
N ASN A 55 12.36 -4.47 -12.24
CA ASN A 55 13.29 -5.51 -11.81
C ASN A 55 14.10 -5.11 -10.57
N LEU A 56 13.58 -4.19 -9.75
CA LEU A 56 14.31 -3.55 -8.65
C LEU A 56 15.16 -4.55 -7.85
N MET A 57 14.55 -5.58 -7.27
CA MET A 57 15.24 -6.52 -6.38
C MET A 57 16.21 -7.48 -7.10
N SER A 58 16.15 -7.61 -8.42
CA SER A 58 16.99 -8.52 -9.21
C SER A 58 18.12 -7.82 -9.96
N GLN A 59 18.17 -6.48 -9.96
CA GLN A 59 19.26 -5.75 -10.59
C GLN A 59 20.57 -5.96 -9.83
N ARG A 60 21.66 -6.14 -10.59
CA ARG A 60 23.02 -6.25 -10.05
C ARG A 60 23.39 -5.10 -9.11
N PHE A 61 22.92 -3.89 -9.43
CA PHE A 61 23.09 -2.71 -8.59
C PHE A 61 22.67 -2.95 -7.13
N PHE A 62 21.59 -3.68 -6.89
CA PHE A 62 21.08 -3.92 -5.55
C PHE A 62 21.70 -5.11 -4.85
N VAL A 63 22.18 -6.09 -5.60
CA VAL A 63 23.03 -7.15 -5.05
C VAL A 63 24.33 -6.54 -4.50
N GLU A 64 24.88 -5.54 -5.20
CA GLU A 64 26.13 -4.87 -4.81
C GLU A 64 25.93 -3.75 -3.78
N ASN A 65 24.72 -3.18 -3.67
CA ASN A 65 24.39 -2.07 -2.78
C ASN A 65 23.18 -2.40 -1.88
N GLU A 66 23.12 -3.62 -1.36
CA GLU A 66 21.99 -4.13 -0.58
C GLU A 66 21.65 -3.21 0.61
N GLU A 67 22.67 -2.61 1.24
CA GLU A 67 22.51 -1.67 2.34
C GLU A 67 21.63 -0.47 2.01
N LEU A 68 21.60 -0.01 0.74
CA LEU A 68 20.72 1.07 0.29
C LEU A 68 19.24 0.66 0.29
N LEU A 69 18.95 -0.63 0.14
CA LEU A 69 17.60 -1.16 0.16
C LEU A 69 17.12 -1.61 1.53
N LEU A 70 18.03 -1.84 2.49
CA LEU A 70 17.66 -2.30 3.82
C LEU A 70 16.49 -1.50 4.42
N PRO A 71 16.43 -0.16 4.34
CA PRO A 71 15.28 0.59 4.85
C PRO A 71 13.95 0.26 4.16
N LEU A 72 13.98 0.01 2.85
CA LEU A 72 12.80 -0.35 2.07
C LEU A 72 12.39 -1.80 2.32
N THR A 73 13.35 -2.73 2.34
CA THR A 73 13.08 -4.15 2.58
C THR A 73 12.62 -4.40 4.00
N ASP A 74 13.25 -3.77 5.00
CA ASP A 74 12.85 -3.87 6.41
C ASP A 74 11.44 -3.34 6.61
N TYR A 75 11.15 -2.16 6.04
CA TYR A 75 9.79 -1.63 6.05
C TYR A 75 8.80 -2.62 5.43
N PHE A 76 9.15 -3.20 4.29
CA PHE A 76 8.24 -4.10 3.58
C PHE A 76 7.99 -5.39 4.35
N GLU A 77 9.05 -5.96 4.92
CA GLU A 77 8.98 -7.13 5.77
C GLU A 77 8.19 -6.86 7.06
N ASP A 78 8.41 -5.74 7.75
CA ASP A 78 7.68 -5.43 8.99
C ASP A 78 6.20 -5.11 8.73
N THR A 79 5.90 -4.45 7.62
CA THR A 79 4.55 -3.92 7.34
C THR A 79 3.66 -4.94 6.65
N TRP A 80 4.17 -5.69 5.67
CA TRP A 80 3.33 -6.42 4.70
C TRP A 80 3.51 -7.94 4.73
N ILE A 81 4.72 -8.45 5.02
CA ILE A 81 5.03 -9.89 4.96
C ILE A 81 5.17 -10.53 6.35
N GLY A 82 5.78 -9.82 7.28
CA GLY A 82 6.23 -10.28 8.59
C GLY A 82 7.66 -10.84 8.56
N ARG A 83 8.54 -10.34 9.44
CA ARG A 83 9.94 -10.84 9.54
C ARG A 83 10.01 -12.31 9.95
N PRO A 84 10.93 -13.10 9.37
CA PRO A 84 11.20 -14.45 9.82
C PRO A 84 11.83 -14.43 11.23
N ASN A 85 11.44 -15.37 12.07
CA ASN A 85 12.06 -15.62 13.36
C ASN A 85 13.13 -16.72 13.28
N ARG A 86 13.83 -16.98 14.39
CA ARG A 86 14.87 -18.01 14.49
C ARG A 86 14.41 -19.42 14.09
N ARG A 87 13.10 -19.71 14.16
CA ARG A 87 12.49 -20.99 13.78
C ARG A 87 11.98 -21.01 12.33
N ARG A 88 12.34 -20.00 11.52
CA ARG A 88 11.88 -19.79 10.14
C ARG A 88 10.36 -19.63 10.01
N THR A 89 9.64 -19.32 11.10
CA THR A 89 8.24 -18.88 11.02
C THR A 89 8.19 -17.36 10.98
N ARG A 90 7.23 -16.78 10.26
CA ARG A 90 7.09 -15.32 10.15
C ARG A 90 6.24 -14.77 11.29
N ARG A 91 6.63 -13.61 11.82
CA ARG A 91 5.76 -12.84 12.72
C ARG A 91 4.53 -12.33 11.94
N PRO A 92 3.39 -12.09 12.59
CA PRO A 92 2.27 -11.43 11.92
C PRO A 92 2.71 -10.06 11.37
N PRO A 93 2.41 -9.74 10.10
CA PRO A 93 2.64 -8.40 9.56
C PRO A 93 1.66 -7.39 10.16
N THR A 94 1.97 -6.10 10.00
CA THR A 94 1.08 -4.99 10.37
C THR A 94 -0.23 -5.04 9.58
N PHE A 95 -0.15 -5.33 8.28
CA PHE A 95 -1.28 -5.56 7.39
C PHE A 95 -1.13 -6.92 6.72
N SER A 96 -2.09 -7.81 6.98
CA SER A 96 -2.04 -9.19 6.47
C SER A 96 -2.13 -9.25 4.94
N LEU A 97 -1.60 -10.34 4.36
CA LEU A 97 -1.63 -10.60 2.91
C LEU A 97 -3.04 -10.47 2.32
N ALA A 98 -4.06 -10.93 3.05
CA ALA A 98 -5.46 -10.88 2.63
C ALA A 98 -5.99 -9.45 2.42
N LEU A 99 -5.37 -8.44 3.03
CA LEU A 99 -5.78 -7.04 2.86
C LEU A 99 -5.25 -6.44 1.56
N TRP A 100 -4.01 -6.71 1.18
CA TRP A 100 -3.35 -6.02 0.06
C TRP A 100 -3.24 -6.86 -1.21
N ASN A 101 -3.39 -8.18 -1.11
CA ASN A 101 -3.39 -9.07 -2.28
C ASN A 101 -4.67 -8.87 -3.12
N GLN A 102 -4.50 -8.72 -4.44
CA GLN A 102 -5.60 -8.45 -5.38
C GLN A 102 -5.96 -9.65 -6.26
N TYR A 103 -5.47 -10.85 -5.95
CA TYR A 103 -5.69 -12.04 -6.76
C TYR A 103 -7.19 -12.39 -6.87
N ASP A 104 -7.85 -12.60 -5.73
CA ASP A 104 -9.28 -12.93 -5.69
C ASP A 104 -10.14 -11.82 -6.28
N ALA A 105 -9.79 -10.56 -6.00
CA ALA A 105 -10.47 -9.40 -6.57
C ALA A 105 -10.35 -9.37 -8.10
N THR A 106 -9.20 -9.76 -8.66
CA THR A 106 -8.99 -9.84 -10.11
C THR A 106 -9.79 -10.97 -10.73
N LEU A 107 -9.83 -12.14 -10.09
CA LEU A 107 -10.62 -13.28 -10.57
C LEU A 107 -12.12 -12.99 -10.55
N ALA A 108 -12.58 -12.24 -9.55
CA ALA A 108 -14.00 -11.87 -9.39
C ALA A 108 -14.38 -10.57 -10.11
N ASP A 109 -13.50 -9.98 -10.92
CA ASP A 109 -13.69 -8.69 -11.61
C ASP A 109 -14.15 -7.55 -10.68
N LEU A 110 -13.63 -7.54 -9.45
CA LEU A 110 -13.95 -6.54 -8.44
C LEU A 110 -13.03 -5.32 -8.58
N PRO A 111 -13.52 -4.11 -8.19
CA PRO A 111 -12.67 -2.92 -8.14
C PRO A 111 -11.44 -3.14 -7.25
N LYS A 112 -10.28 -2.69 -7.74
CA LYS A 112 -8.96 -2.72 -7.05
C LYS A 112 -8.56 -1.37 -6.45
N THR A 113 -9.25 -0.31 -6.83
CA THR A 113 -9.03 1.07 -6.41
C THR A 113 -10.37 1.72 -6.11
N ILE A 114 -10.36 2.75 -5.26
CA ILE A 114 -11.53 3.61 -5.00
C ILE A 114 -11.42 4.98 -5.69
N ASN A 115 -10.52 5.13 -6.67
CA ASN A 115 -10.28 6.39 -7.38
C ASN A 115 -11.56 7.08 -7.87
N SER A 116 -12.55 6.33 -8.37
CA SER A 116 -13.83 6.92 -8.81
C SER A 116 -14.61 7.56 -7.67
N VAL A 117 -14.56 6.97 -6.48
CA VAL A 117 -15.18 7.52 -5.27
C VAL A 117 -14.38 8.74 -4.81
N GLU A 118 -13.05 8.64 -4.70
CA GLU A 118 -12.19 9.78 -4.35
C GLU A 118 -12.34 10.96 -5.31
N ASP A 119 -12.40 10.69 -6.61
CA ASP A 119 -12.59 11.68 -7.66
C ASP A 119 -13.98 12.34 -7.53
N TRP A 120 -15.03 11.55 -7.29
CA TRP A 120 -16.36 12.11 -7.03
C TRP A 120 -16.37 12.99 -5.78
N HIS A 121 -15.77 12.54 -4.68
CA HIS A 121 -15.66 13.32 -3.44
C HIS A 121 -14.87 14.62 -3.67
N ARG A 122 -13.79 14.58 -4.45
CA ARG A 122 -12.98 15.76 -4.80
C ARG A 122 -13.77 16.76 -5.65
N VAL A 123 -14.47 16.28 -6.68
CA VAL A 123 -15.33 17.12 -7.52
C VAL A 123 -16.46 17.73 -6.69
N PHE A 124 -17.15 16.93 -5.88
CA PHE A 124 -18.21 17.40 -5.00
C PHE A 124 -17.72 18.46 -4.01
N SER A 125 -16.57 18.25 -3.38
CA SER A 125 -15.96 19.24 -2.47
C SER A 125 -15.59 20.53 -3.21
N SER A 126 -15.07 20.42 -4.43
CA SER A 126 -14.75 21.60 -5.27
C SER A 126 -15.98 22.38 -5.72
N LEU A 127 -17.12 21.70 -5.92
CA LEU A 127 -18.39 22.34 -6.27
C LEU A 127 -19.01 23.09 -5.09
N LEU A 128 -18.80 22.60 -3.87
CA LEU A 128 -19.31 23.20 -2.65
C LEU A 128 -18.40 24.28 -2.05
N ASP A 129 -17.18 24.44 -2.58
CA ASP A 129 -16.13 25.33 -2.09
C ASP A 129 -15.95 25.30 -0.56
N ALA A 130 -16.14 24.12 0.02
CA ALA A 130 -16.15 23.91 1.46
C ALA A 130 -15.58 22.53 1.80
N SER A 131 -14.66 22.49 2.76
CA SER A 131 -14.06 21.24 3.25
C SER A 131 -15.03 20.42 4.10
N HIS A 132 -15.99 21.09 4.76
CA HIS A 132 -17.02 20.48 5.61
C HIS A 132 -18.38 21.16 5.40
N PRO A 133 -18.98 21.03 4.20
CA PRO A 133 -20.27 21.62 3.92
C PRO A 133 -21.33 20.99 4.81
N THR A 134 -22.14 21.82 5.44
CA THR A 134 -23.17 21.40 6.40
C THR A 134 -24.55 21.69 5.84
N ILE A 135 -25.44 20.70 5.91
CA ILE A 135 -26.81 20.78 5.42
C ILE A 135 -27.70 20.98 6.66
N TRP A 136 -27.78 22.21 7.16
CA TRP A 136 -28.74 22.59 8.20
C TRP A 136 -29.78 23.54 7.62
#